data_AF-A0A5M8PUA9-F1
#
_entry.id   AF-A0A5M8PUA9-F1
#
_cell.length_a   1.000
_cell.length_b   1.000
_cell.length_c   1.000
_cell.angle_alpha   90.00
_cell.angle_beta   90.00
_cell.angle_gamma   90.00
#
_symmetry.space_group_name_H-M   'P 1'
#
loop_
_entity.id
_entity.type
_entity.pdbx_description
1 polymer ?
#
loop_
_entity_poly.entity_id
_entity_poly.type
_entity_poly.pdbx_seq_one_letter_code
_entity_poly.pdbx_strand_id
1 'polypeptide(L)'
;MSNPGNIIGGHKANLSNPNTSEESKQHSMEVIENEYGGGNVGQSSDDSSKNPNNVAGGLKATLKNSNVSEEAKDSAEERLNDMSSEGSDDSGKNPNNVARGLKATLKNSNVSQEAKDNAEQRLNDM
;
A
#
# COMPACT_ATOMS: atom_id res chain seq x y z
N MET A 1 -5.94 -5.55 -18.72
CA MET A 1 -7.35 -5.17 -18.50
C MET A 1 -7.36 -3.98 -17.55
N SER A 2 -8.04 -2.90 -17.92
CA SER A 2 -8.14 -1.70 -17.07
C SER A 2 -8.98 -2.01 -15.83
N ASN A 3 -8.57 -1.49 -14.66
CA ASN A 3 -9.32 -1.67 -13.43
C ASN A 3 -10.67 -0.93 -13.57
N PRO A 4 -11.82 -1.59 -13.35
CA PRO A 4 -13.14 -0.98 -13.55
C PRO A 4 -13.35 0.29 -12.69
N GLY A 5 -12.69 0.39 -11.53
CA GLY A 5 -12.67 1.64 -10.75
C GLY A 5 -12.05 2.83 -11.47
N ASN A 6 -10.98 2.60 -12.26
CA ASN A 6 -10.32 3.67 -13.03
C ASN A 6 -11.21 4.14 -14.19
N ILE A 7 -11.98 3.24 -14.79
CA ILE A 7 -12.87 3.55 -15.92
C ILE A 7 -14.00 4.46 -15.43
N ILE A 8 -14.66 4.09 -14.33
CA ILE A 8 -15.73 4.88 -13.72
C ILE A 8 -15.21 6.21 -13.20
N GLY A 9 -14.01 6.22 -12.61
CA GLY A 9 -13.34 7.46 -12.20
C GLY A 9 -13.16 8.43 -13.39
N GLY A 10 -12.77 7.92 -14.55
CA GLY A 10 -12.67 8.69 -15.80
C GLY A 10 -14.00 9.27 -16.25
N HIS A 11 -15.07 8.47 -16.28
CA HIS A 11 -16.40 8.95 -16.63
C HIS A 11 -16.95 9.97 -15.62
N LYS A 12 -16.66 9.81 -14.33
CA LYS A 12 -17.04 10.76 -13.28
C LYS A 12 -16.30 12.09 -13.38
N ALA A 13 -15.03 12.04 -13.78
CA ALA A 13 -14.24 13.24 -14.09
C ALA A 13 -14.82 13.97 -15.31
N ASN A 14 -15.24 13.23 -16.34
CA ASN A 14 -15.89 13.80 -17.52
C ASN A 14 -17.21 14.52 -17.17
N LEU A 15 -18.01 13.95 -16.26
CA LEU A 15 -19.24 14.57 -15.73
C LEU A 15 -18.97 15.88 -14.97
N SER A 16 -17.87 15.96 -14.25
CA SER A 16 -17.51 17.14 -13.42
C SER A 16 -16.77 18.23 -14.20
N ASN A 17 -16.30 17.93 -15.41
CA ASN A 17 -15.54 18.88 -16.23
C ASN A 17 -16.50 19.91 -16.88
N PRO A 18 -16.34 21.22 -16.61
CA PRO A 18 -17.20 22.24 -17.21
C PRO A 18 -17.00 22.41 -18.73
N ASN A 19 -15.88 21.92 -19.27
CA ASN A 19 -15.54 22.04 -20.69
C ASN A 19 -16.02 20.87 -21.55
N THR A 20 -16.81 19.94 -20.99
CA THR A 20 -17.34 18.78 -21.74
C THR A 20 -18.74 19.04 -22.25
N SER A 21 -19.06 18.46 -23.41
CA SER A 21 -20.40 18.59 -23.99
C SER A 21 -21.44 17.82 -23.17
N GLU A 22 -22.68 18.30 -23.18
CA GLU A 22 -23.80 17.63 -22.51
C GLU A 22 -24.01 16.20 -23.01
N GLU A 23 -23.84 15.97 -24.32
CA GLU A 23 -23.93 14.63 -24.93
C GLU A 23 -22.85 13.68 -24.37
N SER A 24 -21.62 14.16 -24.19
CA SER A 24 -20.53 13.36 -23.60
C SER A 24 -20.81 13.02 -22.13
N LYS A 25 -21.45 13.94 -21.40
CA LYS A 25 -21.85 13.73 -20.01
C LYS A 25 -22.97 12.70 -19.91
N GLN A 26 -24.01 12.82 -20.74
CA GLN A 26 -25.10 11.84 -20.79
C GLN A 26 -24.58 10.43 -21.08
N HIS A 27 -23.72 10.28 -22.09
CA HIS A 27 -23.09 8.99 -22.39
C HIS A 27 -22.25 8.46 -21.22
N SER A 28 -21.51 9.33 -20.54
CA SER A 28 -20.73 8.92 -19.36
C SER A 28 -21.60 8.49 -18.19
N MET A 29 -22.76 9.11 -18.01
CA MET A 29 -23.75 8.74 -17.00
C MET A 29 -24.38 7.39 -17.35
N GLU A 30 -24.79 7.19 -18.61
CA GLU A 30 -25.38 5.95 -19.09
C GLU A 30 -24.44 4.76 -18.93
N VAL A 31 -23.15 4.92 -19.26
CA VAL A 31 -22.13 3.89 -19.07
C VAL A 31 -21.95 3.54 -17.59
N ILE A 32 -21.87 4.54 -16.71
CA ILE A 32 -21.75 4.31 -15.26
C ILE A 32 -22.98 3.56 -14.72
N GLU A 33 -24.19 3.92 -15.16
CA GLU A 33 -25.44 3.37 -14.66
C GLU A 33 -25.71 1.96 -15.20
N ASN A 34 -25.63 1.77 -16.51
CA ASN A 34 -25.95 0.50 -17.17
C ASN A 34 -24.82 -0.53 -17.09
N GLU A 35 -23.57 -0.09 -17.23
CA GLU A 35 -22.42 -1.00 -17.38
C GLU A 35 -21.72 -1.27 -16.04
N TYR A 36 -21.82 -0.33 -15.09
CA TYR A 36 -21.15 -0.40 -13.79
C TYR A 36 -22.09 -0.26 -12.58
N GLY A 37 -23.40 -0.46 -12.77
CA GLY A 37 -24.38 -0.52 -11.69
C GLY A 37 -24.46 0.76 -10.85
N GLY A 38 -24.40 1.92 -11.51
CA GLY A 38 -24.44 3.24 -10.84
C GLY A 38 -23.11 3.64 -10.20
N GLY A 39 -21.99 3.04 -10.63
CA GLY A 39 -20.68 3.28 -10.02
C GLY A 39 -20.45 2.52 -8.73
N ASN A 40 -21.33 1.56 -8.40
CA ASN A 40 -21.07 0.52 -7.40
C ASN A 40 -20.22 -0.60 -8.04
N VAL A 41 -19.10 -0.22 -8.64
CA VAL A 41 -17.96 -1.12 -8.66
C VAL A 41 -17.63 -1.32 -7.21
N GLY A 42 -17.83 -2.54 -6.70
CA GLY A 42 -17.51 -2.89 -5.32
C GLY A 42 -16.22 -2.19 -4.97
N GLN A 43 -16.34 -1.15 -4.12
CA GLN A 43 -15.23 -0.37 -3.59
C GLN A 43 -14.19 -1.41 -3.33
N SER A 44 -13.10 -1.42 -4.11
CA SER A 44 -12.28 -2.61 -4.19
C SER A 44 -11.99 -3.01 -2.76
N SER A 45 -12.68 -4.05 -2.30
CA SER A 45 -12.32 -4.82 -1.15
C SER A 45 -11.10 -5.59 -1.63
N ASP A 46 -10.09 -4.83 -2.08
CA ASP A 46 -8.71 -5.06 -1.78
C ASP A 46 -8.60 -4.90 -0.24
N ASP A 47 -9.34 -5.77 0.44
CA ASP A 47 -8.93 -6.56 1.58
C ASP A 47 -7.79 -7.50 1.11
N SER A 48 -6.88 -7.00 0.27
CA SER A 48 -5.48 -7.32 0.42
C SER A 48 -5.14 -6.78 1.79
N SER A 49 -5.46 -7.59 2.81
CA SER A 49 -5.11 -7.43 4.21
C SER A 49 -3.88 -6.55 4.28
N LYS A 50 -4.11 -5.25 4.52
CA LYS A 50 -3.04 -4.26 4.39
C LYS A 50 -1.97 -4.76 5.33
N ASN A 51 -0.77 -5.04 4.81
CA ASN A 51 0.30 -5.61 5.62
C ASN A 51 0.35 -4.82 6.94
N PRO A 52 0.10 -5.44 8.09
CA PRO A 52 -0.08 -4.73 9.35
C PRO A 52 1.14 -3.85 9.65
N ASN A 53 2.34 -4.30 9.25
CA ASN A 53 3.57 -3.52 9.30
C ASN A 53 3.54 -2.21 8.50
N ASN A 54 2.86 -2.18 7.35
CA ASN A 54 2.72 -0.95 6.55
C ASN A 54 1.72 0.01 7.18
N VAL A 55 0.63 -0.51 7.76
CA VAL A 55 -0.35 0.30 8.49
C VAL A 55 0.30 0.90 9.74
N ALA A 56 0.96 0.07 10.55
CA ALA A 56 1.73 0.51 11.72
C ALA A 56 2.83 1.52 11.34
N GLY A 57 3.52 1.31 10.22
CA GLY A 57 4.50 2.26 9.69
C GLY A 57 3.89 3.61 9.33
N GLY A 58 2.72 3.61 8.69
CA GLY A 58 1.96 4.82 8.36
C GLY A 58 1.52 5.59 9.60
N LEU A 59 0.95 4.90 10.60
CA LEU A 59 0.55 5.49 11.89
C LEU A 59 1.77 6.04 12.65
N LYS A 60 2.92 5.35 12.61
CA LYS A 60 4.15 5.87 13.21
C LYS A 60 4.68 7.12 12.48
N ALA A 61 4.43 7.22 11.17
CA ALA A 61 4.79 8.40 10.40
C ALA A 61 3.88 9.59 10.73
N THR A 62 2.57 9.38 10.96
CA THR A 62 1.67 10.46 11.40
C THR A 62 2.09 11.01 12.75
N LEU A 63 2.46 10.16 13.72
CA LEU A 63 2.97 10.60 15.02
C LEU A 63 4.21 11.50 14.93
N LYS A 64 5.09 11.25 13.96
CA LYS A 64 6.31 12.04 13.75
C LYS A 64 6.11 13.30 12.91
N ASN A 65 4.97 13.44 12.25
CA ASN A 65 4.72 14.55 11.36
C ASN A 65 4.30 15.79 12.16
N SER A 66 5.03 16.89 12.03
CA SER A 66 4.69 18.15 12.70
C SER A 66 3.50 18.88 12.07
N ASN A 67 3.12 18.50 10.85
CA ASN A 67 2.03 19.12 10.08
C ASN A 67 0.69 18.39 10.25
N VAL A 68 0.60 17.38 11.12
CA VAL A 68 -0.68 16.76 11.47
C VAL A 68 -1.19 17.31 12.80
N SER A 69 -2.50 17.30 13.00
CA SER A 69 -3.12 17.77 14.24
C SER A 69 -2.87 16.80 15.40
N GLU A 70 -3.00 17.29 16.63
CA GLU A 70 -2.84 16.47 17.82
C GLU A 70 -3.91 15.38 17.89
N GLU A 71 -5.16 15.66 17.50
CA GLU A 71 -6.23 14.66 17.46
C GLU A 71 -5.91 13.52 16.48
N ALA A 72 -5.26 13.84 15.35
CA ALA A 72 -4.83 12.85 14.37
C ALA A 72 -3.66 12.00 14.90
N LYS A 73 -2.81 12.55 15.77
CA LYS A 73 -1.74 11.80 16.45
C LYS A 73 -2.32 10.89 17.52
N ASP A 74 -3.21 11.39 18.37
CA ASP A 74 -3.86 10.60 19.43
C ASP A 74 -4.59 9.39 18.84
N SER A 75 -5.37 9.60 17.76
CA SER A 75 -6.04 8.50 17.06
C SER A 75 -5.06 7.52 16.42
N ALA A 76 -3.92 8.01 15.90
CA ALA A 76 -2.90 7.14 15.34
C ALA A 76 -2.19 6.31 16.41
N GLU A 77 -1.99 6.87 17.60
CA GLU A 77 -1.40 6.19 18.75
C GLU A 77 -2.31 5.08 19.27
N GLU A 78 -3.59 5.37 19.47
CA GLU A 78 -4.59 4.38 19.90
C GLU A 78 -4.63 3.18 18.95
N ARG A 79 -4.73 3.44 17.64
CA ARG A 79 -4.74 2.39 16.61
C ARG A 79 -3.43 1.61 16.54
N LEU A 80 -2.29 2.27 16.77
CA LEU A 80 -0.98 1.61 16.77
C LEU A 80 -0.82 0.69 17.99
N ASN A 81 -1.39 1.08 19.13
CA ASN A 81 -1.39 0.29 20.36
C ASN A 81 -2.29 -0.95 20.23
N ASP A 82 -3.50 -0.78 19.69
CA ASP A 82 -4.44 -1.86 19.41
C ASP A 82 -3.83 -2.92 18.47
N MET A 83 -3.20 -2.46 17.39
CA MET A 83 -2.47 -3.33 16.46
C MET A 83 -1.24 -4.03 17.07
N SER A 84 -0.59 -3.40 18.06
CA SER A 84 0.54 -4.01 18.77
C SER A 84 0.08 -5.09 19.76
N SER A 85 -1.17 -5.03 20.22
CA SER A 85 -1.77 -6.03 21.11
C SER A 85 -2.26 -7.28 20.38
N GLU A 86 -2.57 -7.20 19.08
CA GLU A 86 -3.16 -8.30 18.30
C GLU A 86 -2.20 -9.09 17.41
N GLY A 87 -0.89 -8.78 17.38
CA GLY A 87 -0.02 -9.38 16.38
C GLY A 87 1.46 -9.28 16.67
N SER A 88 1.90 -9.84 17.79
CA SER A 88 3.30 -10.23 17.97
C SER A 88 3.51 -11.72 17.68
N ASP A 89 2.97 -12.21 16.56
CA ASP A 89 3.72 -13.24 15.87
C ASP A 89 4.89 -12.51 15.22
N ASP A 90 6.05 -12.69 15.81
CA ASP A 90 7.35 -12.60 15.15
C ASP A 90 7.30 -13.50 13.92
N SER A 91 6.58 -13.11 12.87
CA SER A 91 6.74 -13.70 11.56
C SER A 91 8.08 -13.12 11.08
N GLY A 92 9.16 -13.72 11.58
CA GLY A 92 10.52 -13.39 11.24
C GLY A 92 10.61 -13.13 9.73
N LYS A 93 11.42 -12.12 9.36
CA LYS A 93 11.62 -11.71 7.97
C LYS A 93 11.60 -12.95 7.07
N ASN A 94 10.73 -12.94 6.05
CA ASN A 94 10.56 -14.10 5.18
C ASN A 94 11.93 -14.64 4.77
N PRO A 95 12.28 -15.89 5.13
CA PRO A 95 13.64 -16.40 5.00
C PRO A 95 14.15 -16.33 3.55
N ASN A 96 13.25 -16.50 2.57
CA ASN A 96 13.59 -16.33 1.16
C ASN A 96 13.99 -14.89 0.82
N ASN A 97 13.33 -13.89 1.40
CA ASN A 97 13.69 -12.48 1.21
C ASN A 97 15.03 -12.16 1.88
N VAL A 98 15.29 -12.72 3.07
CA VAL A 98 16.58 -12.53 3.74
C VAL A 98 17.70 -13.18 2.93
N ALA A 99 17.54 -14.44 2.51
CA ALA A 99 18.50 -15.15 1.67
C ALA A 99 18.76 -14.41 0.34
N ARG A 100 17.72 -13.84 -0.30
CA ARG A 100 17.88 -13.00 -1.50
C ARG A 100 18.71 -11.75 -1.22
N GLY A 101 18.47 -11.07 -0.10
CA GLY A 101 19.25 -9.91 0.33
C GLY A 101 20.72 -10.27 0.58
N LEU A 102 20.99 -11.35 1.31
CA LEU A 102 22.35 -11.84 1.58
C LEU A 102 23.07 -12.20 0.28
N LYS A 103 22.41 -12.88 -0.66
CA LYS A 103 22.97 -13.18 -1.99
C LYS A 103 23.27 -11.91 -2.80
N ALA A 104 22.48 -10.85 -2.65
CA ALA A 104 22.74 -9.58 -3.30
C ALA A 104 23.99 -8.89 -2.70
N THR A 105 24.17 -8.96 -1.38
CA THR A 105 25.37 -8.48 -0.67
C THR A 105 26.64 -9.13 -1.21
N LEU A 106 26.62 -10.45 -1.42
CA LEU A 106 27.77 -11.20 -1.99
C LEU A 106 28.15 -10.73 -3.40
N LYS A 107 27.15 -10.38 -4.22
CA LYS A 107 27.36 -9.96 -5.62
C LYS A 107 27.72 -8.48 -5.78
N ASN A 108 27.56 -7.67 -4.74
CA ASN A 108 27.80 -6.23 -4.83
C ASN A 108 29.31 -5.92 -4.69
N SER A 109 29.90 -5.26 -5.68
CA SER A 109 31.32 -4.85 -5.66
C SER A 109 31.62 -3.74 -4.66
N ASN A 110 30.62 -2.96 -4.25
CA ASN A 110 30.75 -1.82 -3.33
C ASN A 110 30.58 -2.24 -1.86
N VAL A 111 30.43 -3.53 -1.57
CA VAL A 111 30.33 -4.07 -0.22
C VAL A 111 31.68 -4.58 0.24
N SER A 112 32.04 -4.34 1.51
CA SER A 112 33.29 -4.81 2.10
C SER A 112 33.37 -6.33 2.16
N GLN A 113 34.59 -6.88 2.16
CA GLN A 113 34.79 -8.33 2.23
C GLN A 113 34.22 -8.91 3.53
N GLU A 114 34.43 -8.24 4.66
CA GLU A 114 33.87 -8.64 5.96
C GLU A 114 32.33 -8.76 5.95
N ALA A 115 31.64 -7.82 5.29
CA ALA A 115 30.19 -7.87 5.16
C ALA A 115 29.71 -9.00 4.23
N LYS A 116 30.54 -9.39 3.25
CA LYS A 116 30.28 -10.56 2.40
C LYS A 116 30.48 -11.85 3.19
N ASP A 117 31.56 -11.97 3.94
CA ASP A 117 31.85 -13.16 4.74
C ASP A 117 30.75 -13.38 5.80
N ASN A 118 30.29 -12.30 6.45
CA ASN A 118 29.15 -12.38 7.37
C ASN A 118 27.85 -12.78 6.65
N ALA A 119 27.59 -12.24 5.45
CA ALA A 119 26.41 -12.59 4.69
C ALA A 119 26.43 -14.05 4.22
N GLU A 120 27.61 -14.60 3.91
CA GLU A 120 27.81 -16.00 3.57
C GLU A 120 27.57 -16.90 4.78
N GLN A 121 28.17 -16.58 5.93
CA GLN A 121 27.95 -17.33 7.17
C GLN A 121 26.45 -17.39 7.53
N ARG A 122 25.77 -16.23 7.48
CA ARG A 122 24.34 -16.15 7.75
C ARG A 122 23.47 -16.88 6.72
N LEU A 123 23.96 -17.09 5.49
CA LEU A 123 23.25 -17.86 4.47
C LEU A 123 23.43 -19.36 4.67
N ASN A 124 24.57 -19.78 5.24
CA ASN A 124 24.84 -21.17 5.62
C ASN A 124 24.10 -21.59 6.90
N ASP A 125 23.85 -20.63 7.80
CA ASP A 125 23.14 -20.84 9.06
C ASP A 125 21.59 -20.78 8.91
N MET A 126 21.07 -20.50 7.71
CA MET A 126 19.63 -20.49 7.38
C MET A 126 19.13 -21.85 6.94
#